data_AF-A0A948KVU8-F1
#
_entry.id   AF-A0A948KVU8-F1
#
_cell.length_a   1.000
_cell.length_b   1.000
_cell.length_c   1.000
_cell.angle_alpha   90.00
_cell.angle_beta   90.00
_cell.angle_gamma   90.00
#
_symmetry.space_group_name_H-M   'P 1'
#
loop_
_entity.id
_entity.type
_entity.pdbx_description
1 polymer ?
#
loop_
_entity_poly.entity_id
_entity_poly.type
_entity_poly.pdbx_seq_one_letter_code
_entity_poly.pdbx_strand_id
1 'polypeptide(L)'
;MSGMARGMRIGTEFIAAILVGAVIGYLIDLGLGTSPWGLLIMLLMGFAAGILNVTRVVAQMNAASPPPPGSDLGPDVEDEADK
;
A
#
# COMPACT_ATOMS: atom_id res chain seq x y z
N MET A 1 17.19 -13.23 5.01
CA MET A 1 16.91 -11.98 5.78
C MET A 1 16.21 -10.88 4.94
N SER A 2 15.68 -11.18 3.75
CA SER A 2 15.16 -10.15 2.81
C SER A 2 13.77 -9.58 3.15
N GLY A 3 12.91 -10.35 3.80
CA GLY A 3 11.55 -9.92 4.15
C GLY A 3 11.51 -8.78 5.17
N MET A 4 12.36 -8.85 6.20
CA MET A 4 12.41 -7.85 7.27
C MET A 4 12.86 -6.48 6.75
N ALA A 5 13.92 -6.44 5.93
CA ALA A 5 14.41 -5.19 5.33
C ALA A 5 13.37 -4.53 4.43
N ARG A 6 12.58 -5.34 3.69
CA ARG A 6 11.52 -4.84 2.81
C ARG A 6 10.32 -4.33 3.60
N GLY A 7 9.90 -5.05 4.64
CA GLY A 7 8.85 -4.61 5.56
C GLY A 7 9.21 -3.31 6.28
N MET A 8 10.46 -3.16 6.73
CA MET A 8 10.96 -1.91 7.30
C MET A 8 10.84 -0.76 6.30
N ARG A 9 11.26 -0.95 5.04
CA ARG A 9 11.15 0.09 4.01
C ARG A 9 9.70 0.53 3.78
N ILE A 10 8.76 -0.42 3.63
CA ILE A 10 7.33 -0.13 3.44
C ILE A 10 6.78 0.67 4.65
N GLY A 11 7.15 0.25 5.87
CA GLY A 11 6.78 0.97 7.09
C GLY A 11 7.38 2.39 7.15
N THR A 12 8.62 2.56 6.70
CA THR A 12 9.30 3.87 6.71
C THR A 12 8.66 4.82 5.70
N GLU A 13 8.32 4.33 4.50
CA GLU A 13 7.61 5.11 3.47
C GLU A 13 6.21 5.53 3.95
N PHE A 14 5.51 4.65 4.66
CA PHE A 14 4.22 4.97 5.28
C PHE A 14 4.33 6.07 6.35
N ILE A 15 5.28 5.94 7.27
CA ILE A 15 5.51 6.93 8.33
C ILE A 15 5.96 8.27 7.72
N ALA A 16 6.81 8.24 6.70
CA ALA A 16 7.24 9.46 5.99
C ALA A 16 6.06 10.21 5.37
N ALA A 17 5.10 9.52 4.74
CA ALA A 17 3.91 10.15 4.17
C ALA A 17 3.06 10.87 5.23
N ILE A 18 2.87 10.25 6.40
CA ILE A 18 2.16 10.85 7.53
C ILE A 18 2.90 12.08 8.05
N LEU A 19 4.21 11.97 8.27
CA LEU A 19 5.02 13.08 8.78
C LEU A 19 5.01 14.27 7.82
N VAL A 20 5.14 14.03 6.52
CA VAL A 20 5.06 15.09 5.49
C VAL A 20 3.69 15.78 5.53
N GLY A 21 2.60 15.01 5.57
CA GLY A 21 1.24 15.57 5.68
C GLY A 21 1.05 16.39 6.96
N ALA A 22 1.51 15.88 8.10
CA ALA A 22 1.43 16.56 9.38
C ALA A 22 2.23 17.87 9.40
N VAL A 23 3.46 17.88 8.86
CA VAL A 23 4.30 19.09 8.78
C VAL A 23 3.65 20.13 7.88
N ILE A 24 3.18 19.74 6.69
CA ILE A 24 2.51 20.66 5.77
C ILE A 24 1.23 21.23 6.40
N GLY A 25 0.40 20.36 6.99
CA GLY A 25 -0.83 20.77 7.66
C GLY A 25 -0.59 21.72 8.83
N TYR A 26 0.46 21.47 9.62
CA TYR A 26 0.86 22.35 10.71
C TYR A 26 1.31 23.73 10.22
N LEU A 27 2.10 23.80 9.13
CA LEU A 27 2.53 25.07 8.54
C LEU A 27 1.34 25.86 7.97
N ILE A 28 0.35 25.18 7.40
CA ILE A 28 -0.91 25.80 6.93
C ILE A 28 -1.68 26.41 8.11
N ASP A 29 -1.85 25.64 9.19
CA ASP A 29 -2.53 26.11 10.39
C ASP A 29 -1.81 27.33 11.00
N LEU A 30 -0.48 27.35 10.98
CA LEU A 30 0.31 28.49 11.46
C LEU A 30 0.15 29.74 10.59
N GLY A 31 0.08 29.59 9.27
CA GLY A 31 -0.07 30.70 8.34
C GLY A 31 -1.49 31.29 8.29
N LEU A 32 -2.51 30.44 8.45
CA LEU A 32 -3.92 30.86 8.38
C LEU A 32 -4.53 31.18 9.75
N GLY A 33 -3.83 30.88 10.85
CA GLY A 33 -4.38 31.00 12.21
C GLY A 33 -5.55 30.06 12.47
N THR A 34 -5.71 29.02 11.65
CA THR A 34 -6.74 27.99 11.84
C THR A 34 -6.27 26.99 12.88
N SER A 35 -7.15 26.57 13.80
CA SER A 35 -6.84 25.52 14.77
C SER A 35 -7.86 24.39 14.71
N PRO A 36 -7.48 23.11 14.49
CA PRO A 36 -6.33 22.53 13.79
C PRO A 36 -6.77 21.88 12.45
N TRP A 37 -7.55 22.61 11.65
CA TRP A 37 -8.25 22.04 10.50
C TRP A 37 -7.32 21.68 9.35
N GLY A 38 -6.29 22.49 9.09
CA GLY A 38 -5.28 22.21 8.07
C GLY A 38 -4.48 20.95 8.39
N LEU A 39 -4.07 20.79 9.65
CA LEU A 39 -3.42 19.58 10.14
C LEU A 39 -4.32 18.35 10.00
N LEU A 40 -5.59 18.43 10.38
CA LEU A 40 -6.52 17.29 10.26
C LEU A 40 -6.69 16.83 8.81
N ILE A 41 -6.94 17.77 7.88
CA ILE A 41 -7.15 17.43 6.47
C ILE A 41 -5.87 16.84 5.86
N MET A 42 -4.72 17.48 6.08
CA MET A 42 -3.45 17.01 5.52
C MET A 42 -2.98 15.69 6.16
N LEU A 43 -3.28 15.46 7.44
CA LEU A 43 -3.00 14.20 8.12
C LEU A 43 -3.82 13.06 7.49
N LEU A 44 -5.13 13.26 7.28
CA LEU A 44 -5.98 12.26 6.62
C LEU A 44 -5.53 11.98 5.19
N MET A 45 -5.16 13.03 4.44
CA MET A 45 -4.65 12.90 3.08
C MET A 45 -3.31 12.15 3.05
N GLY A 46 -2.39 12.48 3.96
CA GLY A 46 -1.10 11.79 4.12
C GLY A 46 -1.26 10.32 4.52
N PHE A 47 -2.21 10.02 5.40
CA PHE A 47 -2.58 8.65 5.78
C PHE A 47 -3.16 7.87 4.60
N ALA A 48 -4.10 8.46 3.84
CA ALA A 48 -4.65 7.85 2.65
C ALA A 48 -3.56 7.57 1.60
N ALA A 49 -2.66 8.55 1.35
CA ALA A 49 -1.51 8.36 0.46
C ALA A 49 -0.58 7.23 0.95
N GLY A 50 -0.34 7.15 2.26
CA GLY A 50 0.41 6.06 2.88
C GLY A 50 -0.21 4.68 2.62
N ILE A 51 -1.52 4.53 2.83
CA ILE A 51 -2.24 3.27 2.54
C ILE A 51 -2.14 2.93 1.05
N LEU A 52 -2.32 3.91 0.16
CA LEU A 52 -2.21 3.70 -1.28
C LEU A 52 -0.80 3.25 -1.69
N ASN A 53 0.25 3.78 -1.05
CA ASN A 53 1.62 3.31 -1.30
C ASN A 53 1.81 1.86 -0.84
N VAL A 54 1.39 1.53 0.39
CA VAL A 54 1.52 0.17 0.94
C VAL A 54 0.79 -0.85 0.09
N THR A 55 -0.48 -0.59 -0.23
CA THR A 55 -1.31 -1.49 -1.05
C THR A 55 -0.73 -1.69 -2.45
N ARG A 56 -0.21 -0.64 -3.07
CA ARG A 56 0.51 -0.73 -4.36
C ARG A 56 1.74 -1.63 -4.25
N VAL A 57 2.57 -1.45 -3.23
CA VAL A 57 3.78 -2.27 -3.06
C VAL A 57 3.43 -3.73 -2.82
N VAL A 58 2.42 -4.00 -1.98
CA VAL A 58 1.94 -5.38 -1.73
C VAL A 58 1.36 -6.00 -3.00
N ALA A 59 0.55 -5.27 -3.77
CA ALA A 59 0.00 -5.76 -5.03
C ALA A 59 1.09 -6.12 -6.05
N GLN A 60 2.12 -5.28 -6.17
CA GLN A 60 3.28 -5.57 -7.02
C GLN A 60 4.05 -6.82 -6.55
N MET A 61 4.17 -7.03 -5.24
CA MET A 61 4.80 -8.24 -4.69
C MET A 61 3.99 -9.50 -5.01
N ASN A 62 2.67 -9.43 -4.91
CA ASN A 62 1.79 -10.55 -5.26
C ASN A 62 1.85 -10.87 -6.76
N ALA A 63 1.84 -9.85 -7.62
CA ALA A 63 1.93 -10.03 -9.07
C ALA A 63 3.31 -10.57 -9.53
N ALA A 64 4.38 -10.27 -8.80
CA ALA A 64 5.72 -10.78 -9.07
C ALA A 64 5.97 -12.19 -8.50
N SER A 65 5.03 -12.75 -7.75
CA SER A 65 5.13 -14.11 -7.23
C SER A 65 4.64 -15.10 -8.30
N PRO A 66 5.44 -16.11 -8.69
CA PRO A 66 5.01 -17.12 -9.66
C PRO A 66 3.74 -17.82 -9.16
N PRO A 67 2.86 -18.30 -10.08
CA PRO A 67 1.72 -19.13 -9.70
C PRO A 67 2.20 -20.30 -8.82
N PRO A 68 1.44 -20.68 -7.77
CA PRO A 68 1.74 -21.86 -6.98
C PRO A 68 1.89 -23.07 -7.91
N PRO A 69 2.91 -23.95 -7.71
CA PRO A 69 3.00 -25.20 -8.46
C PRO A 69 1.68 -25.99 -8.32
N GLY A 70 1.03 -26.32 -9.44
CA GLY A 70 -0.28 -26.99 -9.48
C GLY A 70 -1.48 -26.12 -9.90
N SER A 71 -1.26 -24.87 -10.33
CA SER A 71 -2.32 -24.02 -10.93
C SER A 71 -2.57 -24.29 -12.42
N ASP A 72 -1.97 -25.36 -12.96
CA ASP A 72 -2.08 -25.86 -14.34
C ASP A 72 -3.15 -26.96 -14.51
N LEU A 73 -3.98 -27.17 -13.49
CA LEU A 73 -5.25 -27.88 -13.62
C LEU A 73 -6.19 -27.01 -14.48
N GLY A 74 -6.01 -27.08 -15.81
CA GLY A 74 -7.00 -26.61 -16.78
C GLY A 74 -8.35 -27.29 -16.53
N PRO A 75 -9.46 -26.79 -17.10
CA PRO A 75 -10.74 -27.47 -16.98
C PRO A 75 -10.52 -28.92 -17.42
N ASP A 76 -10.79 -29.86 -16.51
CA ASP A 76 -10.87 -31.27 -16.82
C ASP A 76 -11.96 -31.36 -17.89
N VAL A 77 -11.58 -31.27 -19.16
CA VAL A 77 -12.46 -31.63 -20.26
C VAL A 77 -12.71 -33.11 -20.04
N GLU A 78 -13.89 -33.40 -19.53
CA GLU A 78 -14.53 -34.72 -19.46
C GLU A 78 -14.79 -35.25 -20.89
N ASP A 79 -13.77 -35.19 -21.74
CA ASP A 79 -13.71 -35.69 -23.11
C ASP A 79 -12.80 -36.92 -23.16
N GLU A 80 -12.92 -37.83 -22.19
CA GLU A 80 -12.74 -39.26 -22.48
C GLU A 80 -14.12 -39.84 -22.81
N ALA A 81 -14.54 -39.51 -24.02
CA ALA A 81 -15.46 -40.34 -24.78
C ALA A 81 -14.92 -41.78 -24.90
N ASP A 82 -15.85 -42.71 -24.98
CA ASP A 82 -15.71 -43.94 -25.77
C ASP A 82 -14.75 -45.02 -25.22
N LYS A 83 -15.29 -45.84 -24.32
CA LYS A 83 -15.15 -47.31 -24.36
C LYS A 83 -16.26 -48.03 -23.61
#